data_AF-A0A1X0S558-F1
#
_entry.id   AF-A0A1X0S558-F1
#
_cell.length_a   1.000
_cell.length_b   1.000
_cell.length_c   1.000
_cell.angle_alpha   90.00
_cell.angle_beta   90.00
_cell.angle_gamma   90.00
#
_symmetry.space_group_name_H-M   'P 1'
#
loop_
_entity.id
_entity.type
_entity.pdbx_description
1 polymer ?
#
loop_
_entity_poly.entity_id
_entity_poly.type
_entity_poly.pdbx_seq_one_letter_code
_entity_poly.pdbx_strand_id
1 'polypeptide(L)'
;TKIIRPILEWARVQGIRFSTYLDDWLTIIDTKNQAVRHTNLLLQKLQDLSWLVNIKKSQLFPIIKLEHLEYQLDTTIMIVHLLEKKLRDSRRSICQVLRSPIQFPRLVHSLTMRI
;
A
#
# COMPACT_ATOMS: atom_id res chain seq x y z
N THR A 1 14.91 2.68 4.96
CA THR A 1 14.01 3.85 4.80
C THR A 1 14.58 5.19 5.26
N LYS A 2 15.91 5.40 5.37
CA LYS A 2 16.47 6.72 5.73
C LYS A 2 16.40 7.74 4.58
N ILE A 3 16.52 7.28 3.34
CA ILE A 3 16.54 8.13 2.13
C ILE A 3 15.16 8.73 1.82
N ILE A 4 14.08 8.01 2.14
CA ILE A 4 12.70 8.43 1.87
C ILE A 4 12.24 9.50 2.88
N ARG A 5 12.76 9.45 4.11
CA ARG A 5 12.38 10.34 5.20
C ARG A 5 12.35 11.84 4.83
N PRO A 6 13.38 12.45 4.23
CA PRO A 6 13.34 13.87 3.86
C PRO A 6 12.23 14.21 2.86
N ILE A 7 11.87 13.28 1.97
CA ILE A 7 10.77 13.46 1.01
C ILE A 7 9.43 13.48 1.76
N LEU A 8 9.26 12.59 2.75
CA LEU A 8 8.04 12.55 3.56
C LEU A 8 7.91 13.77 4.48
N GLU A 9 9.03 14.24 5.04
CA GLU A 9 9.05 15.48 5.84
C GLU A 9 8.69 16.69 4.99
N TRP A 10 9.26 16.81 3.79
CA TRP A 10 8.88 17.84 2.83
C TRP A 10 7.39 17.74 2.47
N ALA A 11 6.89 16.54 2.15
CA ALA A 11 5.49 16.32 1.79
C ALA A 11 4.53 16.72 2.93
N ARG A 12 4.91 16.43 4.18
CA ARG A 12 4.14 16.81 5.37
C ARG A 12 4.04 18.31 5.55
N VAL A 13 5.11 19.06 5.26
CA VAL A 13 5.10 20.53 5.25
C VAL A 13 4.16 21.08 4.18
N GLN A 14 4.02 20.39 3.04
CA GLN A 14 3.04 20.72 2.00
C GLN A 14 1.60 20.28 2.34
N GLY A 15 1.36 19.73 3.54
CA GLY A 15 0.05 19.23 3.96
C GLY A 15 -0.31 17.84 3.41
N ILE A 16 0.63 17.13 2.78
CA ILE A 16 0.41 15.78 2.23
C ILE A 16 0.83 14.74 3.28
N ARG A 17 -0.09 13.84 3.63
CA ARG A 17 0.17 12.75 4.59
C ARG A 17 0.21 11.42 3.86
N PHE A 18 1.37 10.76 3.92
CA PHE A 18 1.54 9.43 3.34
C PHE A 18 1.51 8.33 4.39
N SER A 19 0.86 7.22 4.04
CA SER A 19 1.18 5.90 4.55
C SER A 19 2.21 5.27 3.61
N THR A 20 3.34 4.81 4.15
CA THR A 20 4.45 4.31 3.32
C THR A 20 4.85 2.91 3.71
N TYR A 21 4.89 2.00 2.75
CA TYR A 21 5.48 0.68 2.87
C TYR A 21 6.56 0.50 1.82
N LEU A 22 7.83 0.66 2.22
CA LEU A 22 8.98 0.66 1.30
C LEU A 22 8.78 1.66 0.14
N ASP A 23 8.56 1.17 -1.08
CA ASP A 23 8.32 1.91 -2.31
C ASP A 23 6.83 2.13 -2.62
N ASP A 24 5.91 1.43 -1.94
CA ASP A 24 4.47 1.59 -2.10
C ASP A 24 3.94 2.68 -1.15
N TRP A 25 3.65 3.86 -1.71
CA TRP A 25 3.16 5.02 -0.94
C TRP A 25 1.71 5.31 -1.27
N LEU A 26 0.96 5.68 -0.23
CA LEU A 26 -0.48 5.92 -0.31
C LEU A 26 -0.83 7.22 0.41
N THR A 27 -1.72 8.03 -0.18
CA THR A 27 -2.31 9.22 0.45
C THR A 27 -3.82 9.21 0.28
N ILE A 28 -4.53 9.75 1.27
CA ILE A 28 -5.98 9.98 1.21
C ILE A 28 -6.19 11.49 1.29
N ILE A 29 -7.03 12.03 0.41
CA ILE A 29 -7.24 13.46 0.24
C ILE A 29 -8.74 13.71 0.02
N ASP A 30 -9.28 14.74 0.67
CA ASP A 30 -10.73 14.96 0.78
C ASP A 30 -11.40 15.35 -0.54
N THR A 31 -10.68 16.07 -1.41
CA THR A 31 -11.25 16.57 -2.67
C THR A 31 -10.42 16.13 -3.87
N LYS A 32 -11.12 15.86 -4.98
CA LYS A 32 -10.51 15.48 -6.26
C LYS A 32 -9.46 16.49 -6.72
N ASN A 33 -9.75 17.79 -6.60
CA ASN A 33 -8.87 18.86 -7.05
C ASN A 33 -7.59 18.93 -6.20
N GLN A 34 -7.70 18.80 -4.88
CA GLN A 34 -6.52 18.73 -4.01
C GLN A 34 -5.71 17.46 -4.30
N ALA A 35 -6.38 16.32 -4.53
CA ALA A 35 -5.69 15.08 -4.85
C ALA A 35 -4.84 15.19 -6.11
N VAL A 36 -5.41 15.73 -7.20
CA VAL A 36 -4.67 15.97 -8.44
C VAL A 36 -3.50 16.93 -8.22
N ARG A 37 -3.72 18.04 -7.50
CA ARG A 37 -2.66 19.02 -7.20
C ARG A 37 -1.52 18.39 -6.40
N HIS A 38 -1.85 17.64 -5.36
CA HIS A 38 -0.87 17.01 -4.47
C HIS A 38 -0.09 15.91 -5.19
N THR A 39 -0.76 15.10 -6.01
CA THR A 39 -0.09 14.09 -6.85
C THR A 39 0.88 14.74 -7.82
N ASN A 40 0.47 15.79 -8.54
CA ASN A 40 1.36 16.48 -9.48
C ASN A 40 2.58 17.10 -8.77
N LEU A 41 2.37 17.71 -7.61
CA LEU A 41 3.45 18.29 -6.80
C LEU A 41 4.44 17.22 -6.34
N LEU A 42 3.94 16.05 -5.91
CA LEU A 42 4.78 14.92 -5.51
C LEU A 42 5.57 14.37 -6.70
N LEU A 43 4.93 14.15 -7.85
CA LEU A 43 5.57 13.63 -9.05
C LEU A 43 6.69 14.55 -9.53
N GLN A 44 6.45 15.86 -9.56
CA GLN A 44 7.47 16.84 -9.89
C GLN A 44 8.65 16.75 -8.92
N LYS A 45 8.37 16.69 -7.61
CA LYS A 45 9.45 16.60 -6.60
C LYS A 45 10.26 15.32 -6.72
N LEU A 46 9.61 14.19 -6.99
CA LEU A 46 10.29 12.91 -7.21
C LEU A 46 11.16 12.96 -8.46
N GLN A 47 10.67 13.57 -9.54
CA GLN A 47 11.43 13.78 -10.78
C GLN A 47 12.64 14.69 -10.56
N ASP A 48 12.50 15.80 -9.83
CA ASP A 48 13.61 16.70 -9.48
C ASP A 48 14.71 15.98 -8.69
N LEU A 49 14.33 15.01 -7.87
CA LEU A 49 15.24 14.16 -7.10
C LEU A 49 15.73 12.94 -7.89
N SER A 50 15.46 12.87 -9.19
CA SER A 50 15.83 11.76 -10.08
C SER A 50 15.27 10.39 -9.67
N TRP A 51 14.10 10.37 -9.00
CA TRP A 51 13.38 9.12 -8.72
C TRP A 51 12.61 8.66 -9.95
N LEU A 52 12.59 7.34 -10.17
CA LEU A 52 11.82 6.71 -11.23
C LEU A 52 10.50 6.20 -10.67
N VAL A 53 9.40 6.88 -10.99
CA VAL A 53 8.05 6.46 -10.61
C VAL A 53 7.52 5.45 -11.63
N ASN A 54 7.06 4.30 -11.16
CA ASN A 54 6.44 3.31 -12.04
C ASN A 54 5.01 3.72 -12.39
N ILE A 55 4.85 4.48 -13.48
CA ILE A 55 3.55 5.01 -13.93
C ILE A 55 2.52 3.89 -14.18
N LYS A 56 2.94 2.72 -14.65
CA LYS A 56 2.03 1.60 -14.94
C LYS A 56 1.45 0.97 -13.67
N LYS A 57 2.22 0.96 -12.58
CA LYS A 57 1.78 0.43 -11.29
C LYS A 57 1.15 1.49 -10.38
N SER A 58 1.36 2.78 -10.68
CA SER A 58 0.94 3.87 -9.82
C SER A 58 -0.46 4.36 -10.18
N GLN A 59 -1.30 4.55 -9.17
CA GLN A 59 -2.58 5.22 -9.32
C GLN A 59 -2.40 6.73 -9.15
N LEU A 60 -2.29 7.46 -10.26
CA LEU A 60 -2.02 8.91 -10.24
C LEU A 60 -3.28 9.78 -10.26
N PHE A 61 -4.41 9.19 -10.65
CA PHE A 61 -5.69 9.88 -10.64
C PHE A 61 -6.48 9.48 -9.40
N PRO A 62 -7.20 10.43 -8.77
CA PRO A 62 -7.98 10.14 -7.57
C PRO A 62 -9.04 9.08 -7.84
N ILE A 63 -9.06 8.05 -7.01
CA ILE A 63 -10.08 7.00 -7.00
C ILE A 63 -10.57 6.76 -5.58
N ILE A 64 -11.78 6.25 -5.49
CA ILE A 64 -12.48 6.00 -4.22
C ILE A 64 -12.15 4.62 -3.67
N LYS A 65 -11.93 3.64 -4.56
CA LYS A 65 -11.60 2.27 -4.21
C LYS A 65 -10.22 1.91 -4.73
N LEU A 66 -9.29 1.53 -3.86
CA LEU A 66 -7.92 1.23 -4.24
C LEU A 66 -7.43 -0.05 -3.55
N GLU A 67 -6.81 -0.94 -4.32
CA GLU A 67 -6.09 -2.08 -3.75
C GLU A 67 -4.69 -1.67 -3.31
N HIS A 68 -4.33 -1.95 -2.05
CA HIS A 68 -3.03 -1.65 -1.47
C HIS A 68 -2.67 -2.70 -0.42
N LEU A 69 -1.47 -3.28 -0.53
CA LEU A 69 -0.94 -4.31 0.39
C LEU A 69 -1.91 -5.47 0.69
N GLU A 70 -2.56 -5.98 -0.35
CA GLU A 70 -3.54 -7.09 -0.24
C GLU A 70 -4.86 -6.72 0.47
N TYR A 71 -5.11 -5.43 0.67
CA TYR A 71 -6.39 -4.88 1.09
C TYR A 71 -7.02 -4.05 -0.02
N GLN A 72 -8.35 -3.90 0.04
CA GLN A 72 -9.10 -2.95 -0.75
C GLN A 72 -9.62 -1.85 0.17
N LEU A 73 -9.18 -0.63 -0.08
CA LEU A 73 -9.59 0.58 0.63
C LEU A 73 -10.83 1.15 -0.05
N ASP A 74 -11.86 1.53 0.71
CA ASP A 74 -13.02 2.27 0.23
C ASP A 74 -13.17 3.58 1.00
N THR A 75 -12.88 4.70 0.34
CA THR A 75 -12.91 6.03 0.96
C THR A 75 -14.31 6.63 1.03
N THR A 76 -15.34 6.00 0.44
CA THR A 76 -16.74 6.48 0.56
C THR A 76 -17.24 6.31 1.99
N ILE A 77 -16.91 5.15 2.57
CA ILE A 77 -17.36 4.70 3.90
C ILE A 77 -16.20 4.63 4.90
N MET A 78 -14.97 4.90 4.44
CA MET A 78 -13.73 4.80 5.22
C MET A 78 -13.54 3.41 5.86
N ILE A 79 -13.70 2.35 5.05
CA ILE A 79 -13.53 0.95 5.46
C ILE A 79 -12.43 0.30 4.63
N VAL A 80 -11.74 -0.66 5.26
CA VAL A 80 -10.74 -1.51 4.63
C VAL A 80 -11.28 -2.94 4.56
N HIS A 81 -11.31 -3.50 3.36
CA HIS A 81 -11.68 -4.88 3.12
C HIS A 81 -10.44 -5.72 2.84
N LEU A 82 -10.40 -6.94 3.37
CA LEU A 82 -9.38 -7.91 2.98
C LEU A 82 -9.76 -8.52 1.62
N LEU A 83 -8.84 -8.53 0.66
CA LEU A 83 -9.09 -9.15 -0.64
C LEU A 83 -9.42 -10.64 -0.47
N GLU A 84 -10.48 -11.11 -1.14
CA GLU A 84 -10.93 -12.50 -0.99
C GLU A 84 -9.85 -13.53 -1.34
N LYS A 85 -8.97 -13.19 -2.28
CA LYS A 85 -7.83 -14.03 -2.64
C LYS A 85 -6.94 -14.31 -1.42
N LYS A 86 -6.63 -13.26 -0.64
CA LYS A 86 -5.83 -13.40 0.59
C LYS A 86 -6.56 -14.21 1.66
N LEU A 87 -7.86 -14.01 1.81
CA LEU A 87 -8.68 -14.85 2.71
C LEU A 87 -8.64 -16.32 2.31
N ARG A 88 -8.81 -16.63 1.02
CA ARG A 88 -8.76 -18.00 0.50
C ARG A 88 -7.40 -18.65 0.70
N ASP A 89 -6.31 -17.94 0.40
CA ASP A 89 -4.96 -18.46 0.53
C ASP A 89 -4.54 -18.65 2.00
N SER A 90 -4.97 -17.73 2.87
CA SER A 90 -4.76 -17.86 4.33
C SER A 90 -5.51 -19.07 4.89
N ARG A 91 -6.80 -19.22 4.53
CA ARG A 91 -7.61 -20.37 4.94
C ARG A 91 -7.01 -21.69 4.47
N ARG A 92 -6.57 -21.76 3.20
CA ARG A 92 -5.91 -22.95 2.65
C ARG A 92 -4.67 -23.32 3.45
N SER A 93 -3.83 -22.33 3.72
CA SER A 93 -2.56 -22.53 4.41
C SER A 93 -2.78 -22.98 5.86
N ILE A 94 -3.74 -22.36 6.57
CA ILE A 94 -4.09 -22.75 7.96
C ILE A 94 -4.62 -24.19 7.98
N CYS A 95 -5.55 -24.54 7.08
CA CYS A 95 -6.07 -25.90 6.98
C CYS A 95 -4.97 -26.94 6.73
N GLN A 96 -3.92 -26.59 5.97
CA GLN A 96 -2.81 -27.50 5.69
C GLN A 96 -2.00 -27.83 6.96
N VAL A 97 -1.72 -26.82 7.79
CA VAL A 97 -1.02 -27.03 9.09
C VAL A 97 -1.90 -27.78 10.08
N LEU A 98 -3.19 -27.46 10.16
CA LEU A 98 -4.10 -28.14 11.08
C LEU A 98 -4.28 -29.64 10.73
N ARG A 99 -4.24 -29.99 9.44
CA ARG A 99 -4.36 -31.40 8.99
C ARG A 99 -3.12 -32.25 9.25
N SER A 100 -1.93 -31.64 9.23
CA SER A 100 -0.68 -32.33 9.51
C SER A 100 0.21 -31.39 10.32
N PRO A 101 0.30 -31.57 11.65
CA PRO A 101 1.00 -30.64 12.55
C PRO A 101 2.52 -30.68 12.36
N ILE A 102 3.05 -31.75 11.76
CA ILE A 102 4.44 -31.81 11.33
C ILE A 102 4.51 -31.25 9.91
N GLN A 103 5.18 -30.11 9.76
CA GLN A 103 5.38 -29.43 8.49
C GLN A 103 6.82 -28.98 8.33
N PHE A 104 7.22 -28.75 7.09
CA PHE A 104 8.50 -28.11 6.81
C PHE A 104 8.53 -26.69 7.38
N PRO A 105 9.65 -26.25 7.97
CA PRO A 105 9.80 -24.89 8.52
C PRO A 105 9.40 -23.79 7.53
N ARG A 106 9.65 -23.99 6.22
CA ARG A 106 9.30 -23.03 5.17
C ARG A 106 7.79 -22.79 5.04
N LEU A 107 6.98 -23.83 5.25
CA LEU A 107 5.51 -23.71 5.20
C LEU A 107 4.97 -22.98 6.43
N VAL A 108 5.50 -23.30 7.61
CA VAL A 108 5.13 -22.60 8.87
C VAL A 108 5.54 -21.13 8.81
N HIS A 109 6.76 -20.84 8.34
CA HIS A 109 7.26 -19.48 8.18
C HIS A 109 6.40 -18.66 7.18
N SER A 110 6.05 -19.25 6.04
CA SER A 110 5.16 -18.63 5.05
C SER A 110 3.80 -18.26 5.64
N LEU A 111 3.28 -19.08 6.54
CA LEU A 111 2.03 -18.83 7.26
C LEU A 111 2.15 -17.69 8.28
N THR A 112 3.18 -17.74 9.13
CA THR A 112 3.40 -16.71 10.15
C THR A 112 3.72 -15.34 9.56
N MET A 113 4.27 -15.28 8.34
CA MET A 113 4.52 -14.01 7.64
C MET A 113 3.28 -13.44 6.93
N ARG A 114 2.20 -14.23 6.80
CA ARG A 114 0.95 -13.83 6.12
C ARG A 114 -0.18 -13.45 7.09
N ILE A 115 -0.10 -13.91 8.34
CA ILE A 115 -0.99 -13.57 9.46
C ILE A 115 -0.44 -12.31 10.12
#